data_AF-A0A6L5EYT7-F1
#
_entry.id   AF-A0A6L5EYT7-F1
#
_cell.length_a   1.000
_cell.length_b   1.000
_cell.length_c   1.000
_cell.angle_alpha   90.00
_cell.angle_beta   90.00
_cell.angle_gamma   90.00
#
_symmetry.space_group_name_H-M   'P 1'
#
loop_
_entity.id
_entity.type
_entity.pdbx_description
1 polymer ?
#
loop_
_entity_poly.entity_id
_entity_poly.type
_entity_poly.pdbx_seq_one_letter_code
_entity_poly.pdbx_strand_id
1 'polypeptide(L)'
;MSSFTLSDYGPNPNAGKDRNNAAQRGWGPGWRDCQTGAWRVVERAGVKVVARKEIAPLVAALFTATERMGYDIRDGQTWGAACRAIRGTNTASNHSWALAFDINSLSNPMASSFQSDIPPKVVRMWEECGFYWGGRYTGRVDTMHFEYIGRPADVDRHLRIARSYLDKPPGKASPAGGGRRGLRRGSTGDAVRELQRVLNSWYPKLTKLEVDGVFGELTEERVRYFQDKAGLPVTGRVTGKERTTLGLD
;
A
#
# COMPACT_ATOMS: atom_id res chain seq x y z
N MET A 1 -6.40 -3.70 -15.22
CA MET A 1 -6.07 -3.56 -13.79
C MET A 1 -6.41 -4.89 -13.19
N SER A 2 -5.47 -5.61 -12.61
CA SER A 2 -5.79 -6.89 -11.97
C SER A 2 -6.62 -6.58 -10.72
N SER A 3 -7.92 -6.87 -10.78
CA SER A 3 -8.81 -6.79 -9.62
C SER A 3 -8.80 -8.12 -8.89
N PHE A 4 -8.53 -8.11 -7.59
CA PHE A 4 -8.71 -9.29 -6.76
C PHE A 4 -10.20 -9.53 -6.48
N THR A 5 -10.53 -10.74 -6.10
CA THR A 5 -11.83 -11.14 -5.56
C THR A 5 -11.74 -11.24 -4.04
N LEU A 6 -12.88 -11.19 -3.34
CA LEU A 6 -12.89 -11.30 -1.87
C LEU A 6 -12.23 -12.61 -1.36
N SER A 7 -12.35 -13.71 -2.12
CA SER A 7 -11.73 -15.00 -1.76
C SER A 7 -10.21 -14.95 -1.71
N ASP A 8 -9.56 -14.07 -2.49
CA ASP A 8 -8.10 -13.96 -2.52
C ASP A 8 -7.51 -13.45 -1.19
N TYR A 9 -8.33 -12.80 -0.35
CA TYR A 9 -7.94 -12.24 0.94
C TYR A 9 -8.01 -13.24 2.10
N GLY A 10 -8.42 -14.48 1.84
CA GLY A 10 -8.45 -15.57 2.80
C GLY A 10 -9.28 -15.26 4.07
N PRO A 11 -9.09 -16.05 5.15
CA PRO A 11 -9.82 -15.86 6.40
C PRO A 11 -9.43 -14.55 7.08
N ASN A 12 -10.40 -13.94 7.75
CA ASN A 12 -10.21 -12.71 8.53
C ASN A 12 -9.61 -13.05 9.91
N PRO A 13 -8.34 -12.67 10.21
CA PRO A 13 -7.75 -12.92 11.53
C PRO A 13 -8.39 -12.09 12.65
N ASN A 14 -9.20 -11.09 12.29
CA ASN A 14 -9.89 -10.19 13.19
C ASN A 14 -11.43 -10.39 13.17
N ALA A 15 -11.91 -11.51 12.63
CA ALA A 15 -13.34 -11.86 12.70
C ALA A 15 -13.83 -11.91 14.16
N GLY A 16 -15.01 -11.36 14.42
CA GLY A 16 -15.65 -11.36 15.74
C GLY A 16 -15.04 -10.41 16.77
N LYS A 17 -13.94 -9.70 16.46
CA LYS A 17 -13.38 -8.69 17.36
C LYS A 17 -14.26 -7.43 17.36
N ASP A 18 -14.37 -6.79 18.52
CA ASP A 18 -15.09 -5.53 18.65
C ASP A 18 -14.36 -4.41 17.89
N ARG A 19 -15.08 -3.81 16.93
CA ARG A 19 -14.60 -2.72 16.06
C ARG A 19 -15.42 -1.45 16.20
N ASN A 20 -16.64 -1.54 16.74
CA ASN A 20 -17.70 -0.55 16.52
C ASN A 20 -17.53 0.73 17.35
N ASN A 21 -16.72 0.70 18.42
CA ASN A 21 -16.51 1.87 19.26
C ASN A 21 -15.10 1.95 19.85
N ALA A 22 -14.28 2.90 19.37
CA ALA A 22 -12.95 3.10 19.93
C ALA A 22 -12.96 3.67 21.36
N ALA A 23 -14.02 4.38 21.79
CA ALA A 23 -14.11 4.87 23.16
C ALA A 23 -14.14 3.71 24.17
N GLN A 24 -14.91 2.66 23.89
CA GLN A 24 -14.96 1.44 24.71
C GLN A 24 -13.63 0.68 24.73
N ARG A 25 -12.78 0.91 23.72
CA ARG A 25 -11.42 0.36 23.63
C ARG A 25 -10.35 1.24 24.27
N GLY A 26 -10.74 2.32 24.96
CA GLY A 26 -9.83 3.19 25.72
C GLY A 26 -9.25 4.37 24.94
N TRP A 27 -9.83 4.74 23.81
CA TRP A 27 -9.34 5.86 22.97
C TRP A 27 -9.94 7.22 23.31
N GLY A 28 -10.79 7.30 24.33
CA GLY A 28 -11.48 8.53 24.72
C GLY A 28 -12.67 8.86 23.81
N PRO A 29 -13.23 10.07 23.92
CA PRO A 29 -14.39 10.48 23.12
C PRO A 29 -14.05 10.69 21.64
N GLY A 30 -15.05 10.45 20.78
CA GLY A 30 -14.97 10.58 19.32
C GLY A 30 -15.74 11.80 18.82
N TRP A 31 -16.45 11.66 17.70
CA TRP A 31 -17.27 12.71 17.10
C TRP A 31 -18.13 13.48 18.13
N ARG A 32 -18.20 14.81 17.94
CA ARG A 32 -18.68 15.88 18.86
C ARG A 32 -17.65 16.35 19.88
N ASP A 33 -16.74 15.48 20.31
CA ASP A 33 -15.71 15.76 21.31
C ASP A 33 -14.34 15.22 20.86
N CYS A 34 -14.03 15.36 19.57
CA CYS A 34 -12.81 14.79 19.00
C CYS A 34 -11.57 15.36 19.68
N GLN A 35 -10.69 14.47 20.12
CA GLN A 35 -9.43 14.84 20.75
C GLN A 35 -8.37 15.22 19.70
N THR A 36 -8.59 16.32 18.96
CA THR A 36 -7.67 16.78 17.90
C THR A 36 -6.28 17.12 18.43
N GLY A 37 -6.16 17.52 19.70
CA GLY A 37 -4.87 17.66 20.38
C GLY A 37 -4.07 16.35 20.52
N ALA A 38 -4.73 15.19 20.33
CA ALA A 38 -4.10 13.88 20.27
C ALA A 38 -3.78 13.42 18.82
N TRP A 39 -3.99 14.28 17.83
CA TRP A 39 -3.68 13.98 16.43
C TRP A 39 -2.23 14.35 16.09
N ARG A 40 -1.66 13.64 15.12
CA ARG A 40 -0.31 13.85 14.58
C ARG A 40 -0.31 13.60 13.09
N VAL A 41 0.34 14.50 12.35
CA VAL A 41 0.61 14.31 10.93
C VAL A 41 1.61 13.18 10.74
N VAL A 42 1.30 12.27 9.83
CA VAL A 42 2.18 11.23 9.30
C VAL A 42 2.41 11.53 7.83
N GLU A 43 3.67 11.80 7.48
CA GLU A 43 4.10 12.06 6.10
C GLU A 43 5.06 10.95 5.65
N ARG A 44 4.55 9.99 4.87
CA ARG A 44 5.26 8.78 4.42
C ARG A 44 4.66 8.32 3.10
N ALA A 45 5.42 7.55 2.30
CA ALA A 45 4.94 7.02 1.02
C ALA A 45 4.38 8.11 0.06
N GLY A 46 4.97 9.31 0.09
CA GLY A 46 4.51 10.45 -0.70
C GLY A 46 3.13 11.01 -0.31
N VAL A 47 2.53 10.56 0.80
CA VAL A 47 1.23 11.03 1.27
C VAL A 47 1.28 11.62 2.67
N LYS A 48 0.32 12.50 2.97
CA LYS A 48 0.19 13.16 4.26
C LYS A 48 -1.18 12.87 4.87
N VAL A 49 -1.19 12.09 5.94
CA VAL A 49 -2.43 11.74 6.67
C VAL A 49 -2.32 12.18 8.13
N VAL A 50 -3.47 12.34 8.78
CA VAL A 50 -3.54 12.59 10.22
C VAL A 50 -3.92 11.31 10.94
N ALA A 51 -3.10 10.91 11.90
CA ALA A 51 -3.27 9.74 12.75
C ALA A 51 -3.32 10.13 14.23
N ARG A 52 -3.82 9.24 15.08
CA ARG A 52 -3.72 9.35 16.53
C ARG A 52 -2.24 9.23 16.94
N LYS A 53 -1.76 10.09 17.84
CA LYS A 53 -0.33 10.22 18.23
C LYS A 53 0.29 8.87 18.57
N GLU A 54 -0.44 8.05 19.30
CA GLU A 54 -0.05 6.74 19.79
C GLU A 54 0.23 5.77 18.63
N ILE A 55 -0.61 5.73 17.59
CA ILE A 55 -0.41 4.84 16.42
C ILE A 55 0.37 5.50 15.28
N ALA A 56 0.73 6.77 15.36
CA ALA A 56 1.42 7.47 14.27
C ALA A 56 2.71 6.75 13.81
N PRO A 57 3.57 6.20 14.71
CA PRO A 57 4.72 5.39 14.29
C PRO A 57 4.32 4.07 13.61
N LEU A 58 3.22 3.44 14.04
CA LEU A 58 2.69 2.21 13.44
C LEU A 58 2.19 2.48 12.02
N VAL A 59 1.40 3.53 11.83
CA VAL A 59 0.89 3.94 10.52
C VAL A 59 2.04 4.29 9.57
N ALA A 60 3.05 5.02 10.06
CA ALA A 60 4.25 5.33 9.28
C ALA A 60 4.97 4.05 8.80
N ALA A 61 5.14 3.06 9.68
CA ALA A 61 5.76 1.78 9.32
C ALA A 61 4.91 0.99 8.31
N LEU A 62 3.59 0.94 8.51
CA LEU A 62 2.67 0.26 7.61
C LEU A 62 2.64 0.89 6.21
N PHE A 63 2.69 2.22 6.12
CA PHE A 63 2.76 2.92 4.83
C PHE A 63 4.04 2.57 4.08
N THR A 64 5.19 2.60 4.75
CA THR A 64 6.47 2.18 4.15
C THR A 64 6.45 0.71 3.75
N ALA A 65 5.90 -0.18 4.58
CA ALA A 65 5.83 -1.60 4.28
C ALA A 65 4.88 -1.88 3.09
N THR A 66 3.78 -1.14 2.99
CA THR A 66 2.83 -1.22 1.88
C THR A 66 3.51 -0.94 0.53
N GLU A 67 4.31 0.13 0.44
CA GLU A 67 5.09 0.42 -0.77
C GLU A 67 6.15 -0.65 -1.04
N ARG A 68 6.88 -1.11 -0.01
CA ARG A 68 7.87 -2.21 -0.15
C ARG A 68 7.24 -3.52 -0.63
N MET A 69 5.95 -3.71 -0.39
CA MET A 69 5.17 -4.86 -0.88
C MET A 69 4.66 -4.65 -2.30
N GLY A 70 4.99 -3.54 -2.95
CA GLY A 70 4.68 -3.23 -4.34
C GLY A 70 3.32 -2.56 -4.53
N TYR A 71 2.76 -1.92 -3.49
CA TYR A 71 1.51 -1.19 -3.60
C TYR A 71 1.72 0.31 -3.32
N ASP A 72 1.66 1.12 -4.37
CA ASP A 72 1.82 2.58 -4.27
C ASP A 72 0.64 3.20 -3.53
N ILE A 73 0.93 3.97 -2.47
CA ILE A 73 -0.07 4.82 -1.80
C ILE A 73 -0.11 6.17 -2.54
N ARG A 74 -1.31 6.64 -2.87
CA ARG A 74 -1.49 7.77 -3.79
C ARG A 74 -2.03 8.98 -3.04
N ASP A 75 -1.34 10.10 -3.21
CA ASP A 75 -1.77 11.40 -2.71
C ASP A 75 -3.09 11.83 -3.39
N GLY A 76 -3.92 12.56 -2.65
CA GLY A 76 -5.28 12.93 -3.09
C GLY A 76 -6.29 11.77 -3.20
N GLN A 77 -5.89 10.54 -2.89
CA GLN A 77 -6.78 9.37 -2.82
C GLN A 77 -6.70 8.65 -1.48
N THR A 78 -5.77 9.06 -0.61
CA THR A 78 -5.53 8.45 0.69
C THR A 78 -5.84 9.43 1.80
N TRP A 79 -6.72 9.05 2.73
CA TRP A 79 -7.28 9.94 3.74
C TRP A 79 -7.12 9.35 5.15
N GLY A 80 -7.10 10.23 6.16
CA GLY A 80 -6.97 9.85 7.57
C GLY A 80 -8.08 10.45 8.42
N ALA A 81 -7.70 11.12 9.52
CA ALA A 81 -8.65 11.68 10.48
C ALA A 81 -9.73 12.58 9.87
N ALA A 82 -10.96 12.43 10.36
CA ALA A 82 -12.10 13.29 10.08
C ALA A 82 -13.05 13.25 11.28
N CYS A 83 -13.26 14.38 11.93
CA CYS A 83 -14.16 14.47 13.10
C CYS A 83 -15.63 14.44 12.65
N ARG A 84 -16.16 13.24 12.40
CA ARG A 84 -17.54 13.03 11.91
C ARG A 84 -18.17 11.75 12.42
N ALA A 85 -19.50 11.69 12.36
CA ALA A 85 -20.23 10.44 12.47
C ALA A 85 -20.03 9.54 11.24
N ILE A 86 -20.36 8.26 11.39
CA ILE A 86 -20.58 7.35 10.26
C ILE A 86 -21.79 7.88 9.47
N ARG A 87 -21.65 7.94 8.14
CA ARG A 87 -22.66 8.53 7.25
C ARG A 87 -24.03 7.88 7.48
N GLY A 88 -25.05 8.71 7.74
CA GLY A 88 -26.43 8.24 7.95
C GLY A 88 -26.71 7.71 9.36
N THR A 89 -25.79 7.91 10.33
CA THR A 89 -25.96 7.44 11.71
C THR A 89 -25.57 8.55 12.71
N ASN A 90 -25.86 8.32 13.99
CA ASN A 90 -25.34 9.12 15.10
C ASN A 90 -24.11 8.48 15.78
N THR A 91 -23.55 7.42 15.18
CA THR A 91 -22.39 6.70 15.71
C THR A 91 -21.11 7.40 15.27
N ALA A 92 -20.21 7.66 16.22
CA ALA A 92 -18.89 8.23 15.90
C ALA A 92 -18.11 7.32 14.94
N SER A 93 -17.52 7.89 13.90
CA SER A 93 -16.68 7.14 12.95
C SER A 93 -15.29 6.89 13.53
N ASN A 94 -14.63 5.78 13.20
CA ASN A 94 -13.23 5.56 13.60
C ASN A 94 -12.25 6.64 13.06
N HIS A 95 -12.63 7.36 12.00
CA HIS A 95 -11.91 8.57 11.56
C HIS A 95 -11.91 9.70 12.60
N SER A 96 -12.91 9.76 13.48
CA SER A 96 -13.04 10.82 14.50
C SER A 96 -11.98 10.69 15.61
N TRP A 97 -11.45 9.49 15.81
CA TRP A 97 -10.32 9.25 16.71
C TRP A 97 -8.96 9.28 16.00
N ALA A 98 -8.91 9.56 14.68
CA ALA A 98 -7.73 9.41 13.84
C ALA A 98 -7.14 7.98 13.85
N LEU A 99 -8.02 6.98 13.92
CA LEU A 99 -7.70 5.55 13.94
C LEU A 99 -8.06 4.82 12.64
N ALA A 100 -8.62 5.54 11.65
CA ALA A 100 -9.00 4.98 10.37
C ALA A 100 -8.31 5.70 9.20
N PHE A 101 -8.04 4.93 8.16
CA PHE A 101 -7.34 5.37 6.95
C PHE A 101 -8.05 4.77 5.74
N ASP A 102 -8.38 5.63 4.77
CA ASP A 102 -8.94 5.21 3.49
C ASP A 102 -7.81 5.23 2.47
N ILE A 103 -7.40 4.09 1.90
CA ILE A 103 -6.25 3.97 0.99
C ILE A 103 -6.71 3.88 -0.47
N ASN A 104 -6.21 4.78 -1.31
CA ASN A 104 -6.44 4.80 -2.77
C ASN A 104 -7.93 4.70 -3.17
N SER A 105 -8.77 5.62 -2.67
CA SER A 105 -10.23 5.59 -2.78
C SER A 105 -10.79 5.41 -4.19
N LEU A 106 -10.08 5.86 -5.24
CA LEU A 106 -10.53 5.69 -6.63
C LEU A 106 -10.39 4.25 -7.13
N SER A 107 -9.41 3.51 -6.61
CA SER A 107 -9.22 2.09 -6.94
C SER A 107 -9.96 1.15 -5.99
N ASN A 108 -10.22 1.60 -4.76
CA ASN A 108 -10.85 0.83 -3.68
C ASN A 108 -12.11 1.52 -3.13
N PRO A 109 -13.16 1.72 -3.95
CA PRO A 109 -14.30 2.52 -3.54
C PRO A 109 -15.16 1.80 -2.48
N MET A 110 -15.82 2.59 -1.63
CA MET A 110 -16.97 2.10 -0.86
C MET A 110 -18.18 1.90 -1.80
N ALA A 111 -18.55 0.66 -2.08
CA ALA A 111 -19.54 0.29 -3.07
C ALA A 111 -20.44 -0.88 -2.61
N SER A 112 -21.50 -1.15 -3.36
CA SER A 112 -22.36 -2.32 -3.16
C SER A 112 -21.71 -3.61 -3.66
N SER A 113 -20.76 -3.51 -4.60
CA SER A 113 -19.97 -4.62 -5.10
C SER A 113 -18.52 -4.50 -4.63
N PHE A 114 -17.86 -5.66 -4.49
CA PHE A 114 -16.44 -5.71 -4.13
C PHE A 114 -15.57 -5.21 -5.29
N GLN A 115 -14.64 -4.28 -4.99
CA GLN A 115 -13.60 -3.84 -5.91
C GLN A 115 -12.35 -3.48 -5.12
N SER A 116 -11.22 -4.11 -5.43
CA SER A 116 -9.94 -3.69 -4.88
C SER A 116 -8.75 -4.11 -5.75
N ASP A 117 -7.75 -3.22 -5.82
CA ASP A 117 -6.42 -3.50 -6.39
C ASP A 117 -5.34 -3.69 -5.30
N ILE A 118 -5.71 -3.68 -4.02
CA ILE A 118 -4.77 -3.86 -2.91
C ILE A 118 -4.33 -5.33 -2.87
N PRO A 119 -3.03 -5.65 -2.94
CA PRO A 119 -2.58 -7.03 -2.86
C PRO A 119 -3.05 -7.70 -1.56
N PRO A 120 -3.53 -8.96 -1.59
CA PRO A 120 -3.95 -9.69 -0.38
C PRO A 120 -2.92 -9.68 0.75
N LYS A 121 -1.63 -9.77 0.39
CA LYS A 121 -0.50 -9.66 1.32
C LYS A 121 -0.45 -8.33 2.08
N VAL A 122 -0.83 -7.22 1.45
CA VAL A 122 -0.88 -5.88 2.08
C VAL A 122 -2.03 -5.84 3.08
N VAL A 123 -3.23 -6.26 2.68
CA VAL A 123 -4.38 -6.34 3.60
C VAL A 123 -4.03 -7.20 4.81
N ARG A 124 -3.46 -8.38 4.57
CA ARG A 124 -3.06 -9.30 5.64
C ARG A 124 -2.06 -8.67 6.62
N MET A 125 -1.07 -7.92 6.13
CA MET A 125 -0.11 -7.20 6.98
C MET A 125 -0.81 -6.18 7.89
N TRP A 126 -1.70 -5.37 7.33
CA TRP A 126 -2.48 -4.40 8.11
C TRP A 126 -3.31 -5.10 9.19
N GLU A 127 -3.93 -6.24 8.85
CA GLU A 127 -4.75 -7.01 9.78
C GLU A 127 -3.95 -7.65 10.92
N GLU A 128 -2.76 -8.17 10.64
CA GLU A 128 -1.84 -8.68 11.67
C GLU A 128 -1.33 -7.56 12.59
N CYS A 129 -1.34 -6.32 12.11
CA CYS A 129 -1.02 -5.12 12.89
C CYS A 129 -2.24 -4.50 13.59
N GLY A 130 -3.32 -5.26 13.74
CA GLY A 130 -4.49 -4.87 14.54
C GLY A 130 -5.49 -3.97 13.81
N PHE A 131 -5.43 -3.88 12.49
CA PHE A 131 -6.45 -3.21 11.69
C PHE A 131 -7.56 -4.18 11.27
N TYR A 132 -8.78 -3.67 11.15
CA TYR A 132 -9.87 -4.34 10.45
C TYR A 132 -10.01 -3.69 9.08
N TRP A 133 -10.12 -4.50 8.03
CA TRP A 133 -10.30 -4.02 6.66
C TRP A 133 -11.78 -4.02 6.24
N GLY A 134 -12.27 -2.88 5.78
CA GLY A 134 -13.66 -2.66 5.38
C GLY A 134 -14.09 -3.44 4.13
N GLY A 135 -13.14 -4.00 3.38
CA GLY A 135 -13.42 -4.98 2.33
C GLY A 135 -14.11 -6.25 2.84
N ARG A 136 -14.10 -6.48 4.16
CA ARG A 136 -14.76 -7.61 4.84
C ARG A 136 -16.12 -7.26 5.44
N TYR A 137 -16.68 -6.09 5.17
CA TYR A 137 -18.03 -5.74 5.62
C TYR A 137 -19.09 -6.50 4.83
N THR A 138 -20.16 -6.91 5.53
CA THR A 138 -21.36 -7.48 4.91
C THR A 138 -22.31 -6.34 4.55
N GLY A 139 -22.83 -6.33 3.32
CA GLY A 139 -23.68 -5.25 2.81
C GLY A 139 -22.88 -4.25 1.97
N ARG A 140 -22.60 -3.06 2.51
CA ARG A 140 -21.81 -2.04 1.80
C ARG A 140 -20.33 -2.25 2.07
N VAL A 141 -19.63 -2.78 1.08
CA VAL A 141 -18.19 -3.05 1.14
C VAL A 141 -17.42 -1.74 1.07
N ASP A 142 -16.38 -1.61 1.89
CA ASP A 142 -15.55 -0.41 1.98
C ASP A 142 -14.06 -0.76 1.83
N THR A 143 -13.61 -1.06 0.60
CA THR A 143 -12.28 -1.63 0.36
C THR A 143 -11.12 -0.65 0.55
N MET A 144 -11.36 0.66 0.58
CA MET A 144 -10.34 1.64 0.95
C MET A 144 -10.07 1.62 2.46
N HIS A 145 -11.04 1.22 3.26
CA HIS A 145 -11.07 1.53 4.69
C HIS A 145 -10.30 0.53 5.55
N PHE A 146 -9.35 1.05 6.34
CA PHE A 146 -8.64 0.32 7.38
C PHE A 146 -8.83 1.04 8.71
N GLU A 147 -9.37 0.35 9.71
CA GLU A 147 -9.58 0.91 11.05
C GLU A 147 -8.79 0.14 12.11
N TYR A 148 -8.07 0.84 12.97
CA TYR A 148 -7.35 0.22 14.07
C TYR A 148 -8.31 -0.26 15.16
N ILE A 149 -8.38 -1.57 15.37
CA ILE A 149 -9.29 -2.21 16.34
C ILE A 149 -8.61 -2.61 17.65
N GLY A 150 -7.30 -2.38 17.80
CA GLY A 150 -6.59 -2.60 19.06
C GLY A 150 -6.87 -1.55 20.15
N ARG A 151 -6.44 -1.84 21.38
CA ARG A 151 -6.39 -0.87 22.49
C ARG A 151 -5.07 -0.08 22.46
N PRO A 152 -4.95 1.03 23.21
CA PRO A 152 -3.66 1.73 23.35
C PRO A 152 -2.51 0.81 23.80
N ALA A 153 -2.79 -0.12 24.72
CA ALA A 153 -1.80 -1.09 25.22
C ALA A 153 -1.31 -2.09 24.16
N ASP A 154 -2.02 -2.25 23.04
CA ASP A 154 -1.64 -3.17 21.97
C ASP A 154 -0.66 -2.56 20.95
N VAL A 155 -0.52 -1.24 20.96
CA VAL A 155 0.17 -0.48 19.90
C VAL A 155 1.62 -0.92 19.75
N ASP A 156 2.37 -1.07 20.86
CA ASP A 156 3.77 -1.46 20.80
C ASP A 156 3.96 -2.87 20.21
N ARG A 157 3.03 -3.78 20.49
CA ARG A 157 3.06 -5.13 19.92
C ARG A 157 2.84 -5.07 18.41
N HIS A 158 1.82 -4.35 17.95
CA HIS A 158 1.54 -4.22 16.53
C HIS A 158 2.62 -3.44 15.78
N LEU A 159 3.24 -2.43 16.40
CA LEU A 159 4.40 -1.73 15.86
C LEU A 159 5.60 -2.65 15.66
N ARG A 160 5.87 -3.57 16.60
CA ARG A 160 6.92 -4.60 16.41
C ARG A 160 6.62 -5.51 15.22
N ILE A 161 5.35 -5.93 15.05
CA ILE A 161 4.94 -6.73 13.90
C ILE A 161 5.17 -5.94 12.60
N ALA A 162 4.69 -4.69 12.51
CA ALA A 162 4.89 -3.84 11.34
C ALA A 162 6.37 -3.66 10.99
N ARG A 163 7.24 -3.46 11.99
CA ARG A 163 8.70 -3.36 11.80
C ARG A 163 9.32 -4.65 11.27
N SER A 164 8.82 -5.83 11.65
CA SER A 164 9.31 -7.09 11.08
C SER A 164 9.08 -7.21 9.56
N TYR A 165 8.09 -6.50 9.00
CA TYR A 165 7.90 -6.39 7.54
C TYR A 165 8.88 -5.43 6.88
N LEU A 166 9.52 -4.56 7.66
CA LEU A 166 10.59 -3.67 7.20
C LEU A 166 11.97 -4.35 7.32
N ASP A 167 12.15 -5.22 8.31
CA ASP A 167 13.44 -5.89 8.57
C ASP A 167 13.66 -7.10 7.65
N LYS A 168 12.58 -7.73 7.18
CA LYS A 168 12.68 -8.73 6.12
C LYS A 168 13.22 -8.02 4.86
N PRO A 169 14.31 -8.50 4.22
CA PRO A 169 14.64 -8.06 2.86
C PRO A 169 13.37 -8.28 2.04
N PRO A 170 12.94 -7.31 1.20
CA PRO A 170 11.61 -7.32 0.60
C PRO A 170 11.31 -8.70 0.06
N GLY A 171 10.50 -9.46 0.81
CA GLY A 171 10.29 -10.87 0.54
C GLY A 171 9.63 -10.96 -0.82
N LYS A 172 10.28 -11.68 -1.76
CA LYS A 172 9.84 -11.94 -3.15
C LYS A 172 8.51 -11.26 -3.47
N ALA A 173 8.60 -10.01 -3.93
CA ALA A 173 7.42 -9.29 -4.38
C ALA A 173 6.97 -9.88 -5.72
N SER A 174 6.08 -10.88 -5.68
CA SER A 174 5.27 -11.25 -6.84
C SER A 174 4.43 -10.05 -7.31
N PRO A 175 4.19 -9.93 -8.62
CA PRO A 175 4.24 -8.67 -9.34
C PRO A 175 2.88 -7.99 -9.38
N ALA A 176 2.81 -6.72 -8.95
CA ALA A 176 1.69 -5.85 -9.25
C ALA A 176 2.15 -4.39 -9.24
N GLY A 177 2.87 -3.98 -10.29
CA GLY A 177 3.30 -2.58 -10.44
C GLY A 177 3.75 -2.14 -11.84
N GLY A 178 3.90 -3.07 -12.79
CA GLY A 178 4.27 -2.76 -14.18
C GLY A 178 3.10 -2.28 -15.05
N GLY A 179 1.86 -2.30 -14.55
CA GLY A 179 0.68 -2.25 -15.41
C GLY A 179 0.31 -0.88 -15.98
N ARG A 180 0.81 0.26 -15.48
CA ARG A 180 0.44 1.60 -16.02
C ARG A 180 1.51 2.70 -15.98
N ARG A 181 2.56 2.61 -15.14
CA ARG A 181 3.60 3.68 -15.03
C ARG A 181 4.99 3.30 -15.57
N GLY A 182 5.18 2.04 -15.96
CA GLY A 182 6.45 1.51 -16.45
C GLY A 182 7.55 1.40 -15.39
N LEU A 183 8.58 0.61 -15.68
CA LEU A 183 9.81 0.52 -14.89
C LEU A 183 10.66 1.77 -15.11
N ARG A 184 11.23 2.35 -14.06
CA ARG A 184 12.05 3.57 -14.14
C ARG A 184 13.09 3.60 -13.02
N ARG A 185 14.02 4.56 -13.02
CA ARG A 185 14.96 4.75 -11.90
C ARG A 185 14.22 4.77 -10.55
N GLY A 186 14.71 3.97 -9.60
CA GLY A 186 14.09 3.76 -8.29
C GLY A 186 13.03 2.65 -8.24
N SER A 187 12.58 2.11 -9.38
CA SER A 187 11.81 0.87 -9.40
C SER A 187 12.64 -0.28 -8.85
N THR A 188 11.98 -1.21 -8.15
CA THR A 188 12.64 -2.41 -7.64
C THR A 188 11.76 -3.64 -7.84
N GLY A 189 12.34 -4.84 -7.75
CA GLY A 189 11.62 -6.12 -7.76
C GLY A 189 11.91 -7.01 -8.98
N ASP A 190 11.16 -8.10 -9.11
CA ASP A 190 11.43 -9.15 -10.11
C ASP A 190 11.26 -8.69 -11.55
N ALA A 191 10.34 -7.76 -11.81
CA ALA A 191 10.20 -7.12 -13.11
C ALA A 191 11.48 -6.36 -13.53
N VAL A 192 12.21 -5.80 -12.55
CA VAL A 192 13.52 -5.18 -12.81
C VAL A 192 14.59 -6.25 -13.04
N ARG A 193 14.57 -7.36 -12.28
CA ARG A 193 15.51 -8.49 -12.52
C ARG A 193 15.32 -9.10 -13.90
N GLU A 194 14.09 -9.28 -14.31
CA GLU A 194 13.73 -9.80 -15.62
C GLU A 194 14.22 -8.86 -16.72
N LEU A 195 13.93 -7.57 -16.59
CA LEU A 195 14.50 -6.53 -17.46
C LEU A 195 16.03 -6.60 -17.51
N GLN A 196 16.71 -6.66 -16.36
CA GLN A 196 18.18 -6.76 -16.29
C GLN A 196 18.70 -8.04 -16.96
N ARG A 197 18.03 -9.18 -16.81
CA ARG A 197 18.38 -10.45 -17.49
C ARG A 197 18.22 -10.33 -19.01
N VAL A 198 17.07 -9.83 -19.46
CA VAL A 198 16.78 -9.64 -20.89
C VAL A 198 17.82 -8.70 -21.50
N LEU A 199 18.06 -7.54 -20.88
CA LEU A 199 19.03 -6.55 -21.36
C LEU A 199 20.48 -7.08 -21.35
N ASN A 200 20.86 -7.91 -20.36
CA ASN A 200 22.16 -8.58 -20.37
C ASN A 200 22.26 -9.62 -21.49
N SER A 201 21.17 -10.35 -21.77
CA SER A 201 21.11 -11.35 -22.83
C SER A 201 21.17 -10.71 -24.22
N TRP A 202 20.52 -9.57 -24.42
CA TRP A 202 20.47 -8.87 -25.70
C TRP A 202 21.78 -8.12 -25.99
N TYR A 203 22.47 -7.66 -24.95
CA TYR A 203 23.69 -6.86 -25.07
C TYR A 203 24.86 -7.46 -24.28
N PRO A 204 25.32 -8.68 -24.61
CA PRO A 204 26.34 -9.40 -23.84
C PRO A 204 27.74 -8.77 -23.91
N LYS A 205 27.98 -7.86 -24.86
CA LYS A 205 29.26 -7.14 -25.03
C LYS A 205 29.37 -5.87 -24.18
N LEU A 206 28.28 -5.42 -23.56
CA LEU A 206 28.27 -4.24 -22.67
C LEU A 206 28.56 -4.64 -21.23
N THR A 207 28.97 -3.68 -20.39
CA THR A 207 29.18 -3.87 -18.94
C THR A 207 27.99 -4.61 -18.32
N LYS A 208 28.21 -5.77 -17.70
CA LYS A 208 27.11 -6.59 -17.20
C LYS A 208 26.33 -5.85 -16.11
N LEU A 209 25.00 -5.76 -16.27
CA LEU A 209 24.14 -5.28 -15.19
C LEU A 209 24.12 -6.30 -14.07
N GLU A 210 24.21 -5.83 -12.82
CA GLU A 210 23.86 -6.65 -11.68
C GLU A 210 22.36 -6.98 -11.75
N VAL A 211 21.99 -8.24 -11.49
CA VAL A 211 20.58 -8.69 -11.48
C VAL A 211 20.04 -8.63 -10.06
N ASP A 212 20.19 -7.46 -9.45
CA ASP A 212 19.83 -7.17 -8.06
C ASP A 212 18.35 -6.83 -7.90
N GLY A 213 17.65 -6.53 -8.99
CA GLY A 213 16.28 -6.08 -8.99
C GLY A 213 16.12 -4.63 -8.55
N VAL A 214 17.16 -3.81 -8.68
CA VAL A 214 17.14 -2.37 -8.44
C VAL A 214 17.36 -1.64 -9.75
N PHE A 215 16.40 -0.81 -10.13
CA PHE A 215 16.50 0.00 -11.33
C PHE A 215 17.33 1.23 -10.98
N GLY A 216 18.64 1.03 -10.92
CA GLY A 216 19.64 2.06 -10.69
C GLY A 216 20.07 2.76 -11.98
N GLU A 217 21.12 3.57 -11.86
CA GLU A 217 21.70 4.35 -12.96
C GLU A 217 22.08 3.52 -14.18
N LEU A 218 22.87 2.46 -13.98
CA LEU A 218 23.30 1.57 -15.05
C LEU A 218 22.12 0.86 -15.75
N THR A 219 21.06 0.54 -14.99
CA THR A 219 19.85 -0.06 -15.56
C THR A 219 19.10 0.95 -16.43
N GLU A 220 19.01 2.23 -16.00
CA GLU A 220 18.45 3.30 -16.81
C GLU A 220 19.23 3.53 -18.10
N GLU A 221 20.56 3.61 -18.01
CA GLU A 221 21.44 3.77 -19.17
C GLU A 221 21.25 2.63 -20.17
N ARG A 222 21.13 1.39 -19.69
CA ARG A 222 20.87 0.25 -20.56
C ARG A 222 19.49 0.30 -21.21
N VAL A 223 18.46 0.78 -20.50
CA VAL A 223 17.13 0.97 -21.08
C VAL A 223 17.15 2.05 -22.15
N ARG A 224 17.86 3.16 -21.92
CA ARG A 224 18.05 4.23 -22.92
C ARG A 224 18.76 3.69 -24.16
N TYR A 225 19.79 2.87 -23.97
CA TYR A 225 20.49 2.21 -25.08
C TYR A 225 19.57 1.28 -25.87
N PHE A 226 18.76 0.46 -25.20
CA PHE A 226 17.77 -0.38 -25.85
C PHE A 226 16.78 0.45 -26.68
N GLN A 227 16.25 1.54 -26.12
CA GLN A 227 15.30 2.43 -26.81
C GLN A 227 15.91 3.02 -28.08
N ASP A 228 17.15 3.51 -28.01
CA ASP A 228 17.90 4.01 -29.16
C ASP A 228 18.03 2.94 -30.26
N LYS A 229 18.46 1.73 -29.91
CA LYS A 229 18.60 0.62 -30.87
C LYS A 229 17.29 0.12 -31.45
N ALA A 230 16.20 0.25 -30.70
CA ALA A 230 14.87 -0.13 -31.14
C ALA A 230 14.12 0.99 -31.91
N GLY A 231 14.74 2.17 -32.08
CA GLY A 231 14.09 3.33 -32.71
C GLY A 231 12.91 3.89 -31.90
N LEU A 232 12.94 3.72 -30.58
CA LEU A 232 11.92 4.19 -29.65
C LEU A 232 12.33 5.51 -28.99
N PRO A 233 11.38 6.32 -28.50
CA PRO A 233 11.72 7.49 -27.68
C PRO A 233 12.60 7.11 -26.48
N VAL A 234 13.75 7.79 -26.34
CA VAL A 234 14.76 7.50 -25.30
C VAL A 234 14.35 8.12 -23.96
N THR A 235 13.36 7.52 -23.30
CA THR A 235 12.78 8.03 -22.05
C THR A 235 13.50 7.58 -20.79
N GLY A 236 14.29 6.50 -20.86
CA GLY A 236 14.87 5.84 -19.68
C GLY A 236 13.84 5.10 -18.82
N ARG A 237 12.63 4.87 -19.35
CA ARG A 237 11.55 4.14 -18.70
C ARG A 237 11.06 3.00 -19.60
N VAL A 238 10.54 1.92 -19.01
CA VAL A 238 9.97 0.77 -19.74
C VAL A 238 8.48 0.69 -19.47
N THR A 239 7.69 1.17 -20.42
CA THR A 239 6.23 1.25 -20.42
C THR A 239 5.63 0.13 -21.30
N GLY A 240 4.29 0.00 -21.34
CA GLY A 240 3.60 -1.16 -21.91
C GLY A 240 4.13 -1.66 -23.26
N LYS A 241 4.23 -0.80 -24.28
CA LYS A 241 4.72 -1.20 -25.62
C LYS A 241 6.17 -1.68 -25.59
N GLU A 242 7.00 -1.13 -24.71
CA GLU A 242 8.40 -1.53 -24.54
C GLU A 242 8.52 -2.88 -23.80
N ARG A 243 7.58 -3.18 -22.89
CA ARG A 243 7.54 -4.47 -22.18
C ARG A 243 7.28 -5.63 -23.14
N THR A 244 6.35 -5.47 -24.09
CA THR A 244 6.09 -6.46 -25.13
C THR A 244 7.32 -6.72 -26.00
N THR A 245 8.03 -5.66 -26.40
CA THR A 245 9.28 -5.80 -27.17
C THR A 245 10.33 -6.58 -26.40
N LEU A 246 10.42 -6.39 -25.09
CA LEU A 246 11.37 -7.06 -24.20
C LEU A 246 10.88 -8.44 -23.74
N GLY A 247 9.67 -8.87 -24.11
CA GLY A 247 9.08 -10.14 -23.65
C GLY A 247 8.81 -10.20 -22.15
N LEU A 248 8.46 -9.06 -21.53
CA LEU A 248 8.23 -8.90 -20.08
C LEU A 248 6.73 -8.93 -19.70
N ASP A 249 5.87 -9.48 -20.56
CA ASP A 249 4.41 -9.50 -20.39
C ASP A 249 3.90 -10.79 -19.74
#